data_AF-A0A832D0Y2-F1
#
_entry.id   AF-A0A832D0Y2-F1
#
_cell.length_a   1.000
_cell.length_b   1.000
_cell.length_c   1.000
_cell.angle_alpha   90.00
_cell.angle_beta   90.00
_cell.angle_gamma   90.00
#
_symmetry.space_group_name_H-M   'P 1'
#
loop_
_entity.id
_entity.type
_entity.pdbx_description
1 polymer ?
#
loop_
_entity_poly.entity_id
_entity_poly.type
_entity_poly.pdbx_seq_one_letter_code
_entity_poly.pdbx_strand_id
1 'polypeptide(L)'
;MSRTQAVPGDGPINTEIVLVGEAPGKSEDEQGKPFVGAAGKLLDKLLEIAGLERSKVYITNVVKCRPPENREPEDNEIKACNNYLRRELSLIKPKLIVALGRIAGKTLYEMCGIRWVNINVARGRVVDCRTNNLEFKLIVTYHPAAALYNPNLRSELERDFREHIAESIRRHEKAKRKLTLEDFRL
;
A
#
# COMPACT_ATOMS: atom_id res chain seq x y z
N MET A 1 -19.99 13.84 8.54
CA MET A 1 -19.29 12.54 8.43
C MET A 1 -20.26 11.43 8.82
N SER A 2 -20.52 10.48 7.92
CA SER A 2 -21.53 9.42 8.06
C SER A 2 -20.93 8.01 8.08
N ARG A 3 -19.70 7.85 8.61
CA ARG A 3 -19.06 6.53 8.68
C ARG A 3 -19.82 5.60 9.63
N THR A 4 -19.93 4.33 9.29
CA THR A 4 -20.41 3.29 10.21
C THR A 4 -19.26 2.84 11.10
N GLN A 5 -18.12 2.48 10.50
CA GLN A 5 -16.92 2.06 11.24
C GLN A 5 -15.67 2.75 10.71
N ALA A 6 -14.72 2.98 11.61
CA ALA A 6 -13.36 3.31 11.19
C ALA A 6 -12.70 2.05 10.61
N VAL A 7 -11.78 2.25 9.66
CA VAL A 7 -11.01 1.16 9.03
C VAL A 7 -9.53 1.51 9.15
N PRO A 8 -8.89 1.25 10.31
CA PRO A 8 -7.50 1.64 10.55
C PRO A 8 -6.54 0.89 9.64
N GLY A 9 -6.57 -0.45 9.63
CA GLY A 9 -5.72 -1.34 8.85
C GLY A 9 -5.86 -2.78 9.38
N ASP A 10 -5.38 -3.77 8.62
CA ASP A 10 -5.48 -5.19 8.98
C ASP A 10 -4.23 -5.96 8.51
N GLY A 11 -3.79 -6.91 9.32
CA GLY A 11 -2.60 -7.74 9.08
C GLY A 11 -1.59 -7.75 10.24
N PRO A 12 -0.51 -8.54 10.13
CA PRO A 12 0.49 -8.69 11.18
C PRO A 12 1.37 -7.43 11.33
N ILE A 13 1.58 -6.99 12.56
CA ILE A 13 2.41 -5.81 12.87
C ILE A 13 3.91 -6.03 12.68
N ASN A 14 4.36 -7.29 12.60
CA ASN A 14 5.76 -7.67 12.37
C ASN A 14 6.07 -7.95 10.88
N THR A 15 5.18 -7.54 9.97
CA THR A 15 5.45 -7.63 8.54
C THR A 15 6.48 -6.60 8.08
N GLU A 16 7.18 -6.93 7.00
CA GLU A 16 8.08 -6.00 6.32
C GLU A 16 7.43 -5.39 5.07
N ILE A 17 6.18 -5.74 4.75
CA ILE A 17 5.47 -5.30 3.55
C ILE A 17 4.11 -4.69 3.92
N VAL A 18 3.90 -3.44 3.53
CA VAL A 18 2.64 -2.72 3.74
C VAL A 18 2.04 -2.32 2.40
N LEU A 19 0.72 -2.48 2.26
CA LEU A 19 -0.05 -1.93 1.14
C LEU A 19 -0.92 -0.77 1.63
N VAL A 20 -0.89 0.34 0.91
CA VAL A 20 -1.62 1.56 1.26
C VAL A 20 -2.55 1.96 0.12
N GLY A 21 -3.86 1.89 0.34
CA GLY A 21 -4.89 2.42 -0.55
C GLY A 21 -5.30 3.85 -0.22
N GLU A 22 -6.39 4.30 -0.84
CA GLU A 22 -6.90 5.67 -0.71
C GLU A 22 -7.79 5.83 0.53
N ALA A 23 -8.94 5.16 0.53
CA ALA A 23 -9.99 5.29 1.52
C ALA A 23 -10.83 4.00 1.59
N PRO A 24 -11.58 3.76 2.68
CA PRO A 24 -12.54 2.68 2.76
C PRO A 24 -13.71 2.90 1.79
N GLY A 25 -14.16 1.82 1.12
CA GLY A 25 -15.42 1.78 0.40
C GLY A 25 -16.59 1.38 1.30
N LYS A 26 -17.75 1.12 0.68
CA LYS A 26 -18.98 0.71 1.40
C LYS A 26 -18.77 -0.54 2.24
N SER A 27 -18.26 -1.62 1.64
CA SER A 27 -18.08 -2.89 2.33
C SER A 27 -17.04 -2.81 3.45
N GLU A 28 -16.00 -2.00 3.26
CA GLU A 28 -14.99 -1.75 4.27
C GLU A 28 -15.57 -0.99 5.48
N ASP A 29 -16.39 0.04 5.24
CA ASP A 29 -17.08 0.80 6.30
C ASP A 29 -18.07 -0.05 7.10
N GLU A 30 -18.78 -0.96 6.43
CA GLU A 30 -19.71 -1.89 7.08
C GLU A 30 -18.98 -2.92 7.95
N GLN A 31 -17.82 -3.41 7.50
CA GLN A 31 -17.09 -4.51 8.14
C GLN A 31 -15.92 -4.08 9.04
N GLY A 32 -15.52 -2.80 8.99
CA GLY A 32 -14.36 -2.31 9.74
C GLY A 32 -13.01 -2.83 9.23
N LYS A 33 -12.96 -3.45 8.04
CA LYS A 33 -11.75 -4.09 7.48
C LYS A 33 -11.40 -3.55 6.10
N PRO A 34 -10.11 -3.34 5.78
CA PRO A 34 -9.68 -2.76 4.51
C PRO A 34 -9.75 -3.78 3.38
N PHE A 35 -10.09 -3.33 2.16
CA PHE A 35 -10.06 -4.14 0.94
C PHE A 35 -10.80 -5.48 1.10
N VAL A 36 -12.10 -5.41 1.45
CA VAL A 36 -13.01 -6.58 1.55
C VAL A 36 -14.06 -6.60 0.45
N GLY A 37 -14.24 -5.49 -0.27
CA GLY A 37 -15.12 -5.39 -1.44
C GLY A 37 -14.51 -5.98 -2.72
N ALA A 38 -15.10 -5.64 -3.87
CA ALA A 38 -14.65 -6.15 -5.18
C ALA A 38 -13.19 -5.80 -5.50
N ALA A 39 -12.76 -4.58 -5.19
CA ALA A 39 -11.36 -4.16 -5.33
C ALA A 39 -10.43 -4.98 -4.43
N GLY A 40 -10.88 -5.37 -3.24
CA GLY A 40 -10.14 -6.25 -2.33
C GLY A 40 -9.96 -7.66 -2.87
N LYS A 41 -11.01 -8.25 -3.45
CA LYS A 41 -10.91 -9.56 -4.11
C LYS A 41 -9.93 -9.56 -5.29
N LEU A 42 -9.86 -8.45 -6.03
CA LEU A 42 -8.83 -8.29 -7.07
C LEU A 42 -7.44 -8.14 -6.44
N LEU A 43 -7.31 -7.38 -5.35
CA LEU A 43 -6.05 -7.25 -4.61
C LEU A 43 -5.52 -8.62 -4.15
N ASP A 44 -6.40 -9.50 -3.66
CA ASP A 44 -6.00 -10.86 -3.25
C ASP A 44 -5.34 -11.64 -4.39
N LYS A 45 -5.92 -11.59 -5.60
CA LYS A 45 -5.33 -12.20 -6.81
C LYS A 45 -4.01 -11.56 -7.23
N LEU A 46 -3.88 -10.24 -7.05
CA LEU A 46 -2.65 -9.52 -7.35
C LEU A 46 -1.53 -9.90 -6.38
N LEU A 47 -1.84 -10.09 -5.10
CA LEU A 47 -0.90 -10.61 -4.11
C LEU A 47 -0.42 -12.01 -4.50
N GLU A 48 -1.31 -12.90 -4.92
CA GLU A 48 -0.95 -14.23 -5.43
C GLU A 48 0.03 -14.14 -6.62
N ILE A 49 -0.24 -13.25 -7.59
CA ILE A 49 0.66 -13.00 -8.74
C ILE A 49 2.06 -12.56 -8.28
N ALA A 50 2.14 -11.77 -7.20
CA ALA A 50 3.41 -11.34 -6.63
C ALA A 50 4.07 -12.39 -5.71
N GLY A 51 3.43 -13.55 -5.50
CA GLY A 51 3.91 -14.59 -4.58
C GLY A 51 3.73 -14.23 -3.11
N LEU A 52 2.72 -13.41 -2.77
CA LEU A 52 2.40 -12.98 -1.41
C LEU A 52 1.10 -13.58 -0.91
N GLU A 53 1.11 -13.98 0.35
CA GLU A 53 -0.11 -14.27 1.10
C GLU A 53 -0.63 -13.01 1.78
N ARG A 54 -1.95 -12.76 1.71
CA ARG A 54 -2.60 -11.66 2.43
C ARG A 54 -2.29 -11.67 3.93
N SER A 55 -2.18 -12.86 4.53
CA SER A 55 -1.86 -13.06 5.95
C SER A 55 -0.47 -12.56 6.36
N LYS A 56 0.42 -12.30 5.39
CA LYS A 56 1.81 -11.89 5.61
C LYS A 56 2.06 -10.41 5.38
N VAL A 57 1.04 -9.66 4.95
CA VAL A 57 1.14 -8.23 4.65
C VAL A 57 0.18 -7.44 5.50
N TYR A 58 0.50 -6.16 5.75
CA TYR A 58 -0.41 -5.24 6.41
C TYR A 58 -1.05 -4.34 5.36
N ILE A 59 -2.38 -4.25 5.36
CA ILE A 59 -3.14 -3.48 4.38
C ILE A 59 -3.84 -2.34 5.11
N THR A 60 -3.73 -1.14 4.56
CA THR A 60 -4.32 0.07 5.14
C THR A 60 -4.66 1.10 4.07
N ASN A 61 -5.17 2.26 4.46
CA ASN A 61 -5.54 3.37 3.57
C ASN A 61 -4.96 4.71 4.05
N VAL A 62 -4.87 5.71 3.19
CA VAL A 62 -4.48 7.07 3.58
C VAL A 62 -5.47 7.67 4.59
N VAL A 63 -6.77 7.60 4.29
CA VAL A 63 -7.83 7.96 5.23
C VAL A 63 -8.49 6.73 5.82
N LYS A 64 -8.93 6.80 7.09
CA LYS A 64 -9.51 5.66 7.83
C LYS A 64 -11.03 5.64 7.88
N CYS A 65 -11.68 6.54 7.14
CA CYS A 65 -13.13 6.71 7.13
C CYS A 65 -13.60 6.78 5.69
N ARG A 66 -14.70 6.10 5.38
CA ARG A 66 -15.35 6.19 4.08
C ARG A 66 -15.86 7.62 3.83
N PRO A 67 -15.42 8.30 2.75
CA PRO A 67 -16.01 9.57 2.34
C PRO A 67 -17.46 9.39 1.87
N PRO A 68 -18.33 10.41 1.99
CA PRO A 68 -19.70 10.35 1.48
C PRO A 68 -19.74 9.86 0.04
N GLU A 69 -20.66 8.93 -0.25
CA GLU A 69 -20.86 8.38 -1.62
C GLU A 69 -19.60 7.77 -2.27
N ASN A 70 -18.57 7.41 -1.49
CA ASN A 70 -17.27 6.97 -1.99
C ASN A 70 -16.55 8.02 -2.87
N ARG A 71 -16.79 9.32 -2.66
CA ARG A 71 -15.97 10.36 -3.29
C ARG A 71 -14.50 10.20 -2.88
N GLU A 72 -13.59 10.80 -3.66
CA GLU A 72 -12.20 10.93 -3.21
C GLU A 72 -12.14 11.74 -1.90
N PRO A 73 -11.22 11.42 -0.97
CA PRO A 73 -10.99 12.22 0.23
C PRO A 73 -10.41 13.59 -0.13
N GLU A 74 -10.87 14.62 0.58
CA GLU A 74 -10.40 15.99 0.44
C GLU A 74 -9.02 16.17 1.09
N ASP A 75 -8.26 17.19 0.67
CA ASP A 75 -6.91 17.45 1.19
C ASP A 75 -6.88 17.68 2.72
N ASN A 76 -7.91 18.29 3.29
CA ASN A 76 -8.06 18.47 4.74
C ASN A 76 -8.30 17.12 5.45
N GLU A 77 -9.09 16.22 4.87
CA GLU A 77 -9.35 14.87 5.38
C GLU A 77 -8.07 14.03 5.36
N ILE A 78 -7.31 14.08 4.25
CA ILE A 78 -6.00 13.45 4.13
C ILE A 78 -5.05 13.97 5.22
N LYS A 79 -4.90 15.30 5.32
CA LYS A 79 -4.03 15.93 6.33
C LYS A 79 -4.41 15.55 7.75
N ALA A 80 -5.71 15.53 8.07
CA ALA A 80 -6.20 15.14 9.39
C ALA A 80 -5.91 13.66 9.71
N CYS A 81 -5.94 12.79 8.70
CA CYS A 81 -5.72 11.35 8.89
C CYS A 81 -4.24 10.91 8.81
N ASN A 82 -3.37 11.72 8.21
CA ASN A 82 -1.95 11.39 7.96
C ASN A 82 -1.19 10.95 9.22
N ASN A 83 -1.53 11.49 10.39
CA ASN A 83 -0.88 11.11 11.65
C ASN A 83 -1.15 9.65 12.02
N TYR A 84 -2.30 9.08 11.66
CA TYR A 84 -2.57 7.66 11.87
C TYR A 84 -1.69 6.79 10.98
N LEU A 85 -1.64 7.09 9.67
CA LEU A 85 -0.78 6.36 8.73
C LEU A 85 0.69 6.41 9.17
N ARG A 86 1.19 7.59 9.53
CA ARG A 86 2.58 7.74 10.03
C ARG A 86 2.86 6.87 11.26
N ARG A 87 1.90 6.77 12.19
CA ARG A 87 2.03 5.94 13.39
C ARG A 87 2.03 4.45 13.05
N GLU A 88 1.12 3.99 12.18
CA GLU A 88 1.12 2.61 11.70
C GLU A 88 2.46 2.22 11.08
N LEU A 89 2.96 3.04 10.15
CA LEU A 89 4.24 2.79 9.48
C LEU A 89 5.43 2.82 10.47
N SER A 90 5.38 3.69 11.48
CA SER A 90 6.43 3.77 12.51
C SER A 90 6.43 2.57 13.46
N LEU A 91 5.27 1.97 13.71
CA LEU A 91 5.13 0.76 14.53
C LEU A 91 5.55 -0.50 13.76
N ILE A 92 5.09 -0.62 12.51
CA ILE A 92 5.36 -1.78 11.64
C ILE A 92 6.81 -1.78 11.14
N LYS A 93 7.37 -0.59 10.88
CA LYS A 93 8.69 -0.38 10.29
C LYS A 93 8.91 -1.20 9.00
N PRO A 94 8.04 -1.05 7.98
CA PRO A 94 8.12 -1.84 6.77
C PRO A 94 9.42 -1.57 6.00
N LYS A 95 9.83 -2.56 5.21
CA LYS A 95 10.95 -2.45 4.25
C LYS A 95 10.46 -2.18 2.83
N LEU A 96 9.22 -2.54 2.54
CA LEU A 96 8.53 -2.25 1.28
C LEU A 96 7.13 -1.69 1.56
N ILE A 97 6.80 -0.58 0.91
CA ILE A 97 5.45 -0.05 0.84
C ILE A 97 4.97 -0.06 -0.61
N VAL A 98 3.79 -0.63 -0.84
CA VAL A 98 3.09 -0.57 -2.14
C VAL A 98 1.92 0.40 -2.04
N ALA A 99 2.00 1.51 -2.76
CA ALA A 99 0.96 2.52 -2.84
C ALA A 99 -0.02 2.17 -3.97
N LEU A 100 -1.27 1.93 -3.62
CA LEU A 100 -2.34 1.57 -4.55
C LEU A 100 -3.10 2.84 -4.94
N GLY A 101 -2.82 3.37 -6.12
CA GLY A 101 -3.50 4.54 -6.69
C GLY A 101 -2.81 5.89 -6.44
N ARG A 102 -3.39 6.93 -7.05
CA ARG A 102 -2.81 8.27 -7.11
C ARG A 102 -2.74 8.94 -5.74
N ILE A 103 -3.79 8.84 -4.93
CA ILE A 103 -3.82 9.50 -3.61
C ILE A 103 -2.80 8.86 -2.66
N ALA A 104 -2.77 7.53 -2.58
CA ALA A 104 -1.74 6.82 -1.80
C ALA A 104 -0.33 7.17 -2.27
N GLY A 105 -0.09 7.14 -3.59
CA GLY A 105 1.19 7.47 -4.19
C GLY A 105 1.64 8.89 -3.89
N LYS A 106 0.76 9.88 -4.12
CA LYS A 106 1.02 11.30 -3.84
C LYS A 106 1.35 11.51 -2.36
N THR A 107 0.51 11.00 -1.46
CA THR A 107 0.69 11.14 -0.01
C THR A 107 2.04 10.56 0.43
N LEU A 108 2.37 9.34 0.00
CA LEU A 108 3.64 8.71 0.39
C LEU A 108 4.85 9.42 -0.23
N TYR A 109 4.78 9.87 -1.49
CA TYR A 109 5.85 10.67 -2.10
C TYR A 109 6.12 11.95 -1.30
N GLU A 110 5.06 12.68 -0.95
CA GLU A 110 5.17 13.90 -0.14
C GLU A 110 5.72 13.60 1.26
N MET A 111 5.35 12.48 1.88
CA MET A 111 5.94 12.03 3.15
C MET A 111 7.44 11.76 3.06
N CYS A 112 7.93 11.36 1.88
CA CYS A 112 9.34 11.11 1.57
C CYS A 112 10.09 12.38 1.11
N GLY A 113 9.43 13.53 1.01
CA GLY A 113 10.01 14.74 0.44
C GLY A 113 10.24 14.67 -1.08
N ILE A 114 9.53 13.78 -1.77
CA ILE A 114 9.66 13.54 -3.22
C ILE A 114 8.51 14.23 -3.95
N ARG A 115 8.84 14.99 -5.00
CA ARG A 115 7.83 15.67 -5.81
C ARG A 115 6.95 14.66 -6.56
N TRP A 116 5.64 14.71 -6.32
CA TRP A 116 4.66 13.99 -7.12
C TRP A 116 4.47 14.67 -8.49
N VAL A 117 4.46 13.86 -9.57
CA VAL A 117 4.17 14.33 -10.92
C VAL A 117 2.79 13.82 -11.36
N ASN A 118 2.69 12.53 -11.65
CA ASN A 118 1.45 11.82 -11.90
C ASN A 118 1.68 10.31 -11.77
N ILE A 119 0.58 9.55 -11.80
CA ILE A 119 0.62 8.10 -11.60
C ILE A 119 1.37 7.36 -12.72
N ASN A 120 1.26 7.83 -13.98
CA ASN A 120 1.90 7.18 -15.13
C ASN A 120 3.44 7.29 -15.05
N VAL A 121 3.96 8.38 -14.51
CA VAL A 121 5.40 8.57 -14.28
C VAL A 121 5.88 7.80 -13.06
N ALA A 122 5.07 7.73 -12.00
CA ALA A 122 5.45 7.10 -10.73
C ALA A 122 5.39 5.57 -10.77
N ARG A 123 4.43 4.99 -11.50
CA ARG A 123 4.17 3.55 -11.42
C ARG A 123 5.31 2.69 -11.96
N GLY A 124 5.44 1.50 -11.38
CA GLY A 124 6.45 0.51 -11.77
C GLY A 124 7.90 0.89 -11.43
N ARG A 125 8.09 1.97 -10.67
CA ARG A 125 9.42 2.39 -10.18
C ARG A 125 9.56 2.02 -8.71
N VAL A 126 10.78 1.62 -8.35
CA VAL A 126 11.17 1.44 -6.95
C VAL A 126 11.89 2.71 -6.50
N VAL A 127 11.37 3.35 -5.46
CA VAL A 127 11.91 4.60 -4.92
C VAL A 127 12.42 4.37 -3.51
N ASP A 128 13.60 4.89 -3.21
CA ASP A 128 14.11 4.95 -1.85
C ASP A 128 13.43 6.08 -1.08
N CYS A 129 12.71 5.72 -0.02
CA CYS A 129 12.07 6.67 0.86
C CYS A 129 12.75 6.67 2.23
N ARG A 130 12.99 7.88 2.75
CA ARG A 130 13.41 8.09 4.13
C ARG A 130 12.51 9.14 4.78
N THR A 131 11.98 8.82 5.95
CA THR A 131 11.21 9.75 6.77
C THR A 131 11.61 9.58 8.23
N ASN A 132 12.08 10.63 8.89
CA ASN A 132 12.59 10.63 10.27
C ASN A 132 13.44 9.39 10.62
N ASN A 133 12.82 8.33 11.16
CA ASN A 133 13.44 7.08 11.64
C ASN A 133 13.05 5.84 10.82
N LEU A 134 12.50 6.02 9.62
CA LEU A 134 12.03 4.93 8.78
C LEU A 134 12.62 5.05 7.37
N GLU A 135 13.22 3.95 6.92
CA GLU A 135 13.73 3.77 5.56
C GLU A 135 13.04 2.56 4.93
N PHE A 136 12.48 2.77 3.75
CA PHE A 136 11.75 1.74 3.01
C PHE A 136 11.81 2.00 1.50
N LYS A 137 11.63 0.92 0.74
CA LYS A 137 11.35 1.01 -0.70
C LYS A 137 9.87 1.33 -0.90
N LEU A 138 9.57 2.25 -1.80
CA LEU A 138 8.22 2.63 -2.19
C LEU A 138 7.97 2.25 -3.65
N ILE A 139 6.89 1.54 -3.91
CA ILE A 139 6.40 1.25 -5.27
C ILE A 139 4.98 1.80 -5.40
N VAL A 140 4.70 2.51 -6.48
CA VAL A 140 3.35 2.99 -6.81
C VAL A 140 2.77 2.13 -7.92
N THR A 141 1.47 1.86 -7.87
CA THR A 141 0.72 1.22 -8.96
C THR A 141 -0.72 1.75 -9.01
N TYR A 142 -1.52 1.28 -9.95
CA TYR A 142 -2.94 1.63 -10.05
C TYR A 142 -3.74 1.05 -8.87
N HIS A 143 -4.81 1.74 -8.49
CA HIS A 143 -5.73 1.21 -7.50
C HIS A 143 -6.54 0.05 -8.11
N PRO A 144 -6.73 -1.10 -7.41
CA PRO A 144 -7.49 -2.22 -7.94
C PRO A 144 -8.90 -1.86 -8.44
N ALA A 145 -9.57 -0.91 -7.78
CA ALA A 145 -10.89 -0.43 -8.22
C ALA A 145 -10.90 0.12 -9.67
N ALA A 146 -9.83 0.81 -10.10
CA ALA A 146 -9.74 1.36 -11.45
C ALA A 146 -9.59 0.26 -12.53
N ALA A 147 -9.10 -0.92 -12.13
CA ALA A 147 -8.89 -2.07 -13.01
C ALA A 147 -10.10 -3.04 -13.05
N LEU A 148 -11.13 -2.85 -12.22
CA LEU A 148 -12.28 -3.76 -12.18
C LEU A 148 -13.02 -3.86 -13.51
N TYR A 149 -13.14 -2.75 -14.22
CA TYR A 149 -13.89 -2.64 -15.48
C TYR A 149 -13.04 -2.14 -16.65
N ASN A 150 -11.72 -2.07 -16.47
CA ASN A 150 -10.78 -1.60 -17.50
C ASN A 150 -9.70 -2.68 -17.75
N PRO A 151 -9.84 -3.49 -18.81
CA PRO A 151 -8.90 -4.57 -19.11
C PRO A 151 -7.46 -4.10 -19.32
N ASN A 152 -7.26 -2.93 -19.94
CA ASN A 152 -5.92 -2.39 -20.17
C ASN A 152 -5.26 -2.01 -18.85
N LEU A 153 -5.97 -1.30 -17.96
CA LEU A 153 -5.45 -0.99 -16.63
C LEU A 153 -5.20 -2.24 -15.80
N ARG A 154 -6.05 -3.26 -15.96
CA ARG A 154 -5.85 -4.55 -15.29
C ARG A 154 -4.55 -5.23 -15.73
N SER A 155 -4.29 -5.30 -17.03
CA SER A 155 -3.03 -5.87 -17.55
C SER A 155 -1.80 -5.12 -17.03
N GLU A 156 -1.86 -3.79 -16.99
CA GLU A 156 -0.78 -2.93 -16.46
C GLU A 156 -0.59 -3.11 -14.95
N LEU A 157 -1.67 -3.29 -14.20
CA LEU A 157 -1.65 -3.55 -12.75
C LEU A 157 -1.08 -4.94 -12.44
N GLU A 158 -1.53 -5.97 -13.16
CA GLU A 158 -0.98 -7.33 -13.04
C GLU A 158 0.50 -7.38 -13.40
N ARG A 159 0.94 -6.59 -14.41
CA ARG A 159 2.36 -6.43 -14.74
C ARG A 159 3.16 -5.81 -13.58
N ASP A 160 2.65 -4.75 -12.97
CA ASP A 160 3.33 -4.12 -11.82
C ASP A 160 3.53 -5.09 -10.65
N PHE A 161 2.52 -5.91 -10.36
CA PHE A 161 2.62 -6.94 -9.32
C PHE A 161 3.62 -8.03 -9.69
N ARG A 162 3.57 -8.53 -10.92
CA ARG A 162 4.41 -9.63 -11.40
C ARG A 162 5.88 -9.25 -11.52
N GLU A 163 6.16 -8.06 -12.04
CA GLU A 163 7.52 -7.65 -12.40
C GLU A 163 8.16 -6.85 -11.28
N HIS A 164 7.55 -5.74 -10.86
CA HIS A 164 8.20 -4.78 -9.97
C HIS A 164 8.05 -5.16 -8.50
N ILE A 165 6.82 -5.48 -8.07
CA ILE A 165 6.54 -5.81 -6.67
C ILE A 165 7.15 -7.17 -6.33
N ALA A 166 6.90 -8.21 -7.13
CA ALA A 166 7.48 -9.54 -6.91
C ALA A 166 9.01 -9.52 -6.92
N GLU A 167 9.64 -8.76 -7.83
CA GLU A 167 11.09 -8.63 -7.83
C GLU A 167 11.60 -7.93 -6.57
N SER A 168 10.96 -6.85 -6.13
CA SER A 168 11.38 -6.17 -4.91
C SER A 168 11.27 -7.06 -3.68
N ILE A 169 10.25 -7.91 -3.61
CA ILE A 169 10.08 -8.90 -2.53
C ILE A 169 11.22 -9.93 -2.58
N ARG A 170 11.49 -10.51 -3.75
CA ARG A 170 12.59 -11.48 -3.91
C ARG A 170 13.95 -10.89 -3.53
N ARG A 171 14.21 -9.63 -3.90
CA ARG A 171 15.45 -8.92 -3.53
C ARG A 171 15.55 -8.72 -2.02
N HIS A 172 14.44 -8.34 -1.39
CA HIS A 172 14.35 -8.18 0.06
C HIS A 172 14.60 -9.49 0.82
N GLU A 173 13.96 -10.59 0.41
CA GLU A 173 14.17 -11.92 1.01
C GLU A 173 15.61 -12.42 0.85
N LYS A 174 16.23 -12.20 -0.32
CA LYS A 174 17.65 -12.54 -0.55
C LYS A 174 18.58 -11.76 0.37
N ALA A 175 18.34 -10.45 0.54
CA ALA A 175 19.13 -9.62 1.43
C ALA A 175 19.05 -10.12 2.88
N LYS A 176 17.83 -10.45 3.35
CA LYS A 176 17.60 -11.00 4.69
C LYS A 176 18.34 -12.31 4.93
N ARG A 177 18.30 -13.25 3.98
CA ARG A 177 19.05 -14.52 4.07
C ARG A 177 20.56 -14.32 4.11
N LYS A 178 21.09 -13.35 3.35
CA LYS A 178 22.53 -13.05 3.34
C LYS A 178 22.99 -12.52 4.70
N LEU A 179 22.26 -11.55 5.27
CA LEU A 179 22.51 -11.03 6.62
C LEU A 179 22.56 -12.17 7.64
N THR A 180 21.55 -13.06 7.65
CA THR A 180 21.55 -14.18 8.60
C THR A 180 22.77 -15.10 8.44
N LEU A 181 23.25 -15.37 7.23
CA LEU A 181 24.40 -16.28 7.04
C LEU A 181 25.74 -15.63 7.41
N GLU A 182 25.88 -14.32 7.24
CA GLU A 182 27.08 -13.57 7.60
C GLU A 182 27.14 -13.35 9.13
N ASP A 183 26.00 -13.15 9.79
CA ASP A 183 25.91 -12.94 11.25
C ASP A 183 26.23 -14.21 12.09
N PHE A 184 26.23 -15.40 11.48
CA PHE A 184 26.54 -16.68 12.15
C PHE A 184 27.89 -17.31 11.73
N ARG A 185 28.70 -16.61 10.94
CA ARG A 185 30.11 -16.98 10.70
C ARG A 185 31.01 -16.31 11.73
N LEU A 186 30.98 -16.83 12.96
CA LEU A 186 32.03 -16.64 13.96
C LEU A 186 33.02 -17.81 13.89
#